data_AF-A0A2A4JK54-F1
#
_entry.id   AF-A0A2A4JK54-F1
#
_cell.length_a   1.000
_cell.length_b   1.000
_cell.length_c   1.000
_cell.angle_alpha   90.00
_cell.angle_beta   90.00
_cell.angle_gamma   90.00
#
_symmetry.space_group_name_H-M   'P 1'
#
loop_
_entity.id
_entity.type
_entity.pdbx_description
1 polymer ?
#
loop_
_entity_poly.entity_id
_entity_poly.type
_entity_poly.pdbx_seq_one_letter_code
_entity_poly.pdbx_strand_id
1 'polypeptide(L)'
;MGDKISRWWWGGNPDQKHEISGMTLKDVYNVQHSWKTINANPLDNGYLMFFRLFEVNPESKTFFKILDNARTETEMRDNVRFRAHVLNIMAALNNSIENLNKPEIVVVWMEKLGTAHRRSHVQERHFLIFKDVLVNILKNDLKLSEAVVKSWGRYVTFIYSYILPKLSS
;
A
#
# COMPACT_ATOMS: atom_id res chain seq x y z
N MET A 1 4.46 36.55 5.80
CA MET A 1 5.10 35.82 6.93
C MET A 1 4.76 34.33 6.95
N GLY A 2 3.56 33.89 6.57
CA GLY A 2 3.17 32.46 6.63
C GLY A 2 4.03 31.50 5.80
N ASP A 3 4.49 31.91 4.61
CA ASP A 3 5.29 31.03 3.74
C ASP A 3 6.67 30.68 4.33
N LYS A 4 7.36 31.64 4.96
CA LYS A 4 8.65 31.38 5.61
C LYS A 4 8.53 30.48 6.84
N ILE A 5 7.46 30.65 7.63
CA ILE A 5 7.17 29.81 8.81
C ILE A 5 6.83 28.37 8.38
N SER A 6 6.03 28.23 7.32
CA SER A 6 5.72 26.93 6.72
C SER A 6 7.00 26.22 6.27
N ARG A 7 7.85 26.87 5.47
CA ARG A 7 9.08 26.26 4.97
C ARG A 7 10.04 25.84 6.08
N TRP A 8 10.10 26.60 7.18
CA TRP A 8 10.90 26.25 8.34
C TRP A 8 10.41 24.97 9.03
N TRP A 9 9.10 24.84 9.26
CA TRP A 9 8.51 23.64 9.87
C TRP A 9 8.76 22.38 9.03
N TRP A 10 8.73 22.53 7.71
CA TRP A 10 8.94 21.45 6.76
C TRP A 10 10.42 21.18 6.43
N GLY A 11 11.36 22.01 6.90
CA GLY A 11 12.78 21.92 6.53
C GLY A 11 13.07 22.19 5.04
N GLY A 12 12.16 22.86 4.32
CA GLY A 12 12.24 23.05 2.86
C GLY A 12 10.92 23.51 2.24
N ASN A 13 10.81 23.44 0.91
CA ASN A 13 9.54 23.69 0.23
C ASN A 13 8.61 22.48 0.40
N PRO A 14 7.49 22.57 1.14
CA PRO A 14 6.64 21.42 1.39
C PRO A 14 5.91 20.87 0.17
N ASP A 15 5.80 21.66 -0.90
CA ASP A 15 5.10 21.31 -2.12
C ASP A 15 6.06 20.90 -3.25
N GLN A 16 7.37 20.95 -3.01
CA GLN A 16 8.36 20.44 -3.94
C GLN A 16 8.27 18.92 -4.00
N LYS A 17 8.15 18.39 -5.22
CA LYS A 17 8.15 16.95 -5.47
C LYS A 17 9.57 16.41 -5.45
N HIS A 18 9.76 15.29 -4.76
CA HIS A 18 10.99 14.52 -4.83
C HIS A 18 11.15 13.91 -6.23
N GLU A 19 12.36 13.89 -6.79
CA GLU A 19 12.60 13.44 -8.17
C GLU A 19 12.26 11.96 -8.38
N ILE A 20 12.65 11.09 -7.44
CA ILE A 20 12.38 9.64 -7.51
C ILE A 20 10.91 9.31 -7.22
N SER A 21 10.38 9.74 -6.06
CA SER A 21 9.03 9.32 -5.66
C SER A 21 7.90 10.18 -6.23
N GLY A 22 8.20 11.38 -6.73
CA GLY A 22 7.19 12.36 -7.11
C GLY A 22 6.33 12.88 -5.94
N MET A 23 6.63 12.46 -4.71
CA MET A 23 5.91 12.85 -3.49
C MET A 23 6.49 14.13 -2.92
N THR A 24 5.61 14.94 -2.31
CA THR A 24 6.01 16.13 -1.56
C THR A 24 6.19 15.81 -0.07
N LEU A 25 6.79 16.73 0.71
CA LEU A 25 6.92 16.53 2.15
C LEU A 25 5.55 16.40 2.84
N LYS A 26 4.55 17.16 2.37
CA LYS A 26 3.15 17.03 2.80
C LYS A 26 2.59 15.65 2.52
N ASP A 27 2.88 15.09 1.35
CA ASP A 27 2.40 13.75 1.00
C ASP A 27 3.01 12.69 1.92
N VAL A 28 4.32 12.76 2.15
CA VAL A 28 5.03 11.84 3.05
C VAL A 28 4.45 11.93 4.47
N TYR A 29 4.29 13.14 5.00
CA TYR A 29 3.70 13.35 6.32
C TYR A 29 2.27 12.79 6.41
N ASN A 30 1.40 13.09 5.43
CA ASN A 30 0.02 12.62 5.43
C ASN A 30 -0.06 11.10 5.43
N VAL A 31 0.74 10.44 4.57
CA VAL A 31 0.77 8.98 4.46
C VAL A 31 1.33 8.38 5.75
N GLN A 32 2.47 8.83 6.25
CA GLN A 32 3.06 8.30 7.48
C GLN A 32 2.17 8.53 8.71
N HIS A 33 1.58 9.71 8.85
CA HIS A 33 0.74 10.03 9.99
C HIS A 33 -0.55 9.19 10.00
N SER A 34 -1.24 9.09 8.86
CA SER A 34 -2.44 8.25 8.76
C SER A 34 -2.14 6.75 8.82
N TRP A 35 -0.98 6.32 8.32
CA TRP A 35 -0.54 4.93 8.39
C TRP A 35 -0.39 4.44 9.83
N LYS A 36 0.02 5.29 10.78
CA LYS A 36 0.11 4.89 12.20
C LYS A 36 -1.20 4.34 12.76
N THR A 37 -2.33 4.94 12.38
CA THR A 37 -3.66 4.44 12.77
C THR A 37 -3.99 3.12 12.09
N ILE A 38 -3.67 2.98 10.81
CA ILE A 38 -3.92 1.75 10.04
C ILE A 38 -3.05 0.60 10.57
N ASN A 39 -1.79 0.88 10.89
CA ASN A 39 -0.83 -0.11 11.34
C ASN A 39 -0.91 -0.40 12.85
N ALA A 40 -1.80 0.26 13.59
CA ALA A 40 -2.05 -0.05 14.99
C ALA A 40 -2.68 -1.45 15.16
N ASN A 41 -3.50 -1.88 14.19
CA ASN A 41 -4.12 -3.21 14.13
C ASN A 41 -3.78 -3.88 12.79
N PRO A 42 -2.50 -4.24 12.53
CA PRO A 42 -2.05 -4.58 11.19
C PRO A 42 -2.74 -5.84 10.68
N LEU A 43 -2.97 -6.83 11.54
CA LEU A 43 -3.57 -8.08 11.12
C LEU A 43 -5.03 -7.91 10.69
N ASP A 44 -5.86 -7.24 11.50
CA ASP A 44 -7.27 -7.05 11.18
C ASP A 44 -7.48 -6.14 9.97
N ASN A 45 -6.70 -5.06 9.87
CA ASN A 45 -6.78 -4.18 8.70
C ASN A 45 -6.24 -4.85 7.44
N GLY A 46 -5.20 -5.68 7.56
CA GLY A 46 -4.72 -6.50 6.45
C GLY A 46 -5.76 -7.53 5.98
N TYR A 47 -6.48 -8.17 6.91
CA TYR A 47 -7.61 -9.04 6.55
C TYR A 47 -8.72 -8.27 5.86
N LEU A 48 -9.11 -7.11 6.39
CA LEU A 48 -10.11 -6.23 5.76
C LEU A 48 -9.72 -5.95 4.30
N MET A 49 -8.46 -5.58 4.04
CA MET A 49 -7.96 -5.34 2.68
C MET A 49 -8.13 -6.56 1.76
N PHE A 50 -7.77 -7.77 2.22
CA PHE A 50 -7.93 -8.97 1.40
C PHE A 50 -9.39 -9.38 1.20
N PHE A 51 -10.23 -9.24 2.21
CA PHE A 51 -11.64 -9.59 2.10
C PHE A 51 -12.36 -8.64 1.14
N ARG A 52 -12.12 -7.33 1.24
CA ARG A 52 -12.59 -6.37 0.22
C ARG A 52 -12.06 -6.69 -1.17
N LEU A 53 -10.81 -7.12 -1.28
CA LEU A 53 -10.24 -7.57 -2.56
C LEU A 53 -10.97 -8.79 -3.12
N PHE A 54 -11.27 -9.80 -2.30
CA PHE A 54 -11.96 -11.01 -2.74
C PHE A 54 -13.44 -10.76 -3.02
N GLU A 55 -14.08 -9.81 -2.34
CA GLU A 55 -15.43 -9.34 -2.65
C GLU A 55 -15.47 -8.67 -4.03
N VAL A 56 -14.54 -7.75 -4.30
CA VAL A 56 -14.49 -6.98 -5.57
C VAL A 56 -13.98 -7.83 -6.74
N ASN A 57 -13.01 -8.70 -6.49
CA ASN A 57 -12.43 -9.58 -7.49
C ASN A 57 -12.23 -11.00 -6.95
N PRO A 58 -13.26 -11.87 -7.02
CA PRO A 58 -13.17 -13.25 -6.53
C PRO A 58 -12.02 -14.06 -7.15
N GLU A 59 -11.63 -13.75 -8.41
CA GLU A 59 -10.45 -14.35 -9.07
C GLU A 59 -9.17 -14.17 -8.24
N SER A 60 -9.02 -13.03 -7.54
CA SER A 60 -7.83 -12.78 -6.70
C SER A 60 -7.61 -13.86 -5.64
N LYS A 61 -8.66 -14.56 -5.20
CA LYS A 61 -8.55 -15.63 -4.21
C LYS A 61 -7.84 -16.86 -4.78
N THR A 62 -7.89 -17.12 -6.09
CA THR A 62 -7.31 -18.32 -6.71
C THR A 62 -5.78 -18.31 -6.70
N PHE A 63 -5.15 -17.14 -6.50
CA PHE A 63 -3.70 -17.03 -6.27
C PHE A 63 -3.29 -17.59 -4.90
N PHE A 64 -4.23 -17.77 -3.98
CA PHE A 64 -4.00 -18.29 -2.64
C PHE A 64 -4.45 -19.74 -2.52
N LYS A 65 -3.71 -20.68 -3.13
CA LYS A 65 -3.98 -22.14 -3.01
C LYS A 65 -4.15 -22.63 -1.57
N ILE A 66 -3.50 -21.94 -0.63
CA ILE A 66 -3.65 -22.19 0.82
C ILE A 66 -5.09 -22.02 1.33
N LEU A 67 -5.96 -21.33 0.58
CA LEU A 67 -7.36 -21.04 0.91
C LEU A 67 -8.36 -21.91 0.12
N ASP A 68 -7.92 -22.91 -0.65
CA ASP A 68 -8.80 -23.72 -1.51
C ASP A 68 -9.95 -24.40 -0.76
N ASN A 69 -9.76 -24.70 0.53
CA ASN A 69 -10.78 -25.30 1.40
C ASN A 69 -11.52 -24.29 2.28
N ALA A 70 -11.08 -23.03 2.35
CA ALA A 70 -11.73 -22.00 3.14
C ALA A 70 -12.89 -21.37 2.34
N ARG A 71 -14.09 -21.40 2.90
CA ARG A 71 -15.32 -20.84 2.31
C ARG A 71 -15.76 -19.57 3.02
N THR A 72 -15.43 -19.41 4.30
CA THR A 72 -15.78 -18.25 5.13
C THR A 72 -14.54 -17.44 5.52
N GLU A 73 -14.74 -16.16 5.89
CA GLU A 73 -13.65 -15.33 6.43
C GLU A 73 -13.03 -15.92 7.70
N THR A 74 -13.85 -16.54 8.56
CA THR A 74 -13.39 -17.22 9.78
C THR A 74 -12.40 -18.33 9.45
N GLU A 75 -12.74 -19.22 8.52
CA GLU A 75 -11.84 -20.28 8.06
C GLU A 75 -10.56 -19.73 7.42
N MET A 76 -10.63 -18.59 6.73
CA MET A 76 -9.44 -17.93 6.18
C MET A 76 -8.55 -17.37 7.31
N ARG A 77 -9.13 -16.77 8.35
CA ARG A 77 -8.39 -16.23 9.51
C ARG A 77 -7.69 -17.32 10.31
N ASP A 78 -8.27 -18.52 10.37
CA ASP A 78 -7.69 -19.69 11.05
C ASP A 78 -6.51 -20.31 10.27
N ASN A 79 -6.38 -19.98 8.98
CA ASN A 79 -5.27 -20.44 8.16
C ASN A 79 -3.97 -19.68 8.50
N VAL A 80 -3.05 -20.35 9.19
CA VAL A 80 -1.75 -19.78 9.62
C VAL A 80 -0.91 -19.26 8.44
N ARG A 81 -0.95 -19.92 7.28
CA ARG A 81 -0.19 -19.48 6.09
C ARG A 81 -0.78 -18.19 5.52
N PHE A 82 -2.10 -18.06 5.52
CA PHE A 82 -2.75 -16.84 5.06
C PHE A 82 -2.52 -15.68 6.02
N ARG A 83 -2.62 -15.94 7.33
CA ARG A 83 -2.22 -14.98 8.38
C ARG A 83 -0.79 -14.47 8.17
N ALA A 84 0.17 -15.36 7.92
CA ALA A 84 1.55 -14.96 7.63
C ALA A 84 1.65 -14.10 6.37
N HIS A 85 0.89 -14.42 5.31
CA HIS A 85 0.84 -13.59 4.11
C HIS A 85 0.25 -12.19 4.39
N VAL A 86 -0.82 -12.12 5.17
CA VAL A 86 -1.42 -10.83 5.59
C VAL A 86 -0.41 -9.98 6.36
N LEU A 87 0.35 -10.58 7.28
CA LEU A 87 1.41 -9.84 7.98
C LEU A 87 2.54 -9.40 7.05
N ASN A 88 2.90 -10.21 6.05
CA ASN A 88 3.95 -9.85 5.08
C ASN A 88 3.58 -8.62 4.24
N ILE A 89 2.33 -8.50 3.78
CA ILE A 89 1.91 -7.31 3.02
C ILE A 89 1.91 -6.06 3.91
N MET A 90 1.42 -6.18 5.15
CA MET A 90 1.41 -5.06 6.10
C MET A 90 2.84 -4.62 6.45
N ALA A 91 3.77 -5.56 6.62
CA ALA A 91 5.17 -5.27 6.83
C ALA A 91 5.82 -4.62 5.60
N ALA A 92 5.51 -5.07 4.37
CA ALA A 92 6.03 -4.48 3.15
C ALA A 92 5.55 -3.02 2.97
N LEU A 93 4.25 -2.76 3.20
CA LEU A 93 3.69 -1.41 3.20
C LEU A 93 4.36 -0.56 4.28
N ASN A 94 4.42 -1.04 5.51
CA ASN A 94 5.06 -0.34 6.62
C ASN A 94 6.50 0.05 6.30
N ASN A 95 7.32 -0.90 5.84
CA ASN A 95 8.72 -0.64 5.51
C ASN A 95 8.86 0.42 4.41
N SER A 96 8.03 0.36 3.37
CA SER A 96 8.08 1.37 2.30
C SER A 96 7.62 2.75 2.76
N ILE A 97 6.62 2.84 3.65
CA ILE A 97 6.05 4.09 4.17
C ILE A 97 7.02 4.76 5.16
N GLU A 98 7.61 4.00 6.08
CA GLU A 98 8.58 4.51 7.05
C GLU A 98 9.88 4.98 6.37
N ASN A 99 10.20 4.46 5.19
CA ASN A 99 11.40 4.82 4.42
C ASN A 99 11.11 5.74 3.21
N LEU A 100 10.00 6.47 3.19
CA LEU A 100 9.71 7.43 2.11
C LEU A 100 10.71 8.59 2.02
N ASN A 101 11.51 8.82 3.06
CA ASN A 101 12.65 9.74 3.05
C ASN A 101 13.89 9.17 2.34
N LYS A 102 13.91 7.88 2.01
CA LYS A 102 14.98 7.16 1.29
C LYS A 102 14.38 6.40 0.09
N PRO A 103 13.78 7.10 -0.88
CA PRO A 103 12.98 6.49 -1.93
C PRO A 103 13.77 5.51 -2.80
N GLU A 104 15.08 5.70 -2.97
CA GLU A 104 15.97 4.76 -3.67
C GLU A 104 15.99 3.35 -3.05
N ILE A 105 15.90 3.25 -1.72
CA ILE A 105 15.82 1.96 -1.03
C ILE A 105 14.44 1.32 -1.29
N VAL A 106 13.38 2.14 -1.23
CA VAL A 106 12.01 1.69 -1.49
C VAL A 106 11.89 1.14 -2.92
N VAL A 107 12.51 1.79 -3.90
CA VAL A 107 12.57 1.32 -5.30
C VAL A 107 13.09 -0.11 -5.37
N VAL A 108 14.26 -0.40 -4.79
CA VAL A 108 14.87 -1.74 -4.82
C VAL A 108 13.93 -2.80 -4.22
N TRP A 109 13.24 -2.47 -3.13
CA TRP A 109 12.26 -3.38 -2.52
C TRP A 109 11.03 -3.61 -3.40
N MET A 110 10.52 -2.56 -4.04
CA MET A 110 9.35 -2.63 -4.93
C MET A 110 9.65 -3.42 -6.20
N GLU A 111 10.86 -3.31 -6.74
CA GLU A 111 11.31 -4.13 -7.87
C GLU A 111 11.39 -5.62 -7.50
N LYS A 112 11.92 -5.92 -6.30
CA LYS A 112 11.95 -7.30 -5.76
C LYS A 112 10.54 -7.84 -5.55
N LEU A 113 9.64 -7.01 -5.04
CA LEU A 113 8.23 -7.36 -4.83
C LEU A 113 7.55 -7.70 -6.17
N GLY A 114 7.72 -6.87 -7.20
CA GLY A 114 7.19 -7.14 -8.54
C GLY A 114 7.73 -8.45 -9.12
N THR A 115 9.03 -8.71 -8.97
CA THR A 115 9.64 -9.98 -9.41
C THR A 115 9.03 -11.20 -8.71
N ALA A 116 8.72 -11.09 -7.42
CA ALA A 116 8.06 -12.16 -6.66
C ALA A 116 6.61 -12.38 -7.13
N HIS A 117 5.87 -11.31 -7.42
CA HIS A 117 4.49 -11.38 -7.90
C HIS A 117 4.39 -11.94 -9.33
N ARG A 118 5.37 -11.67 -10.19
CA ARG A 118 5.49 -12.31 -11.51
C ARG A 118 5.52 -13.84 -11.41
N ARG A 119 6.29 -14.39 -10.45
CA ARG A 119 6.37 -15.86 -10.23
C ARG A 119 5.03 -16.47 -9.81
N SER A 120 4.13 -15.65 -9.27
CA SER A 120 2.77 -16.05 -8.88
C SER A 120 1.75 -15.73 -9.98
N HIS A 121 2.20 -15.37 -11.18
CA HIS A 121 1.36 -15.00 -12.34
C HIS A 121 0.41 -13.82 -12.08
N VAL A 122 0.75 -12.96 -11.12
CA VAL A 122 -0.03 -11.75 -10.84
C VAL A 122 0.28 -10.72 -11.92
N GLN A 123 -0.78 -10.26 -12.58
CA GLN A 123 -0.74 -9.24 -13.62
C GLN A 123 -1.05 -7.84 -13.08
N GLU A 124 -0.73 -6.82 -13.88
CA GLU A 124 -0.97 -5.40 -13.58
C GLU A 124 -2.42 -5.11 -13.18
N ARG A 125 -3.41 -5.73 -13.86
CA ARG A 125 -4.83 -5.55 -13.53
C ARG A 125 -5.15 -5.83 -12.05
N HIS A 126 -4.48 -6.81 -11.42
CA HIS A 126 -4.74 -7.16 -10.03
C HIS A 126 -4.20 -6.08 -9.07
N PHE A 127 -3.07 -5.45 -9.41
CA PHE A 127 -2.57 -4.30 -8.66
C PHE A 127 -3.51 -3.10 -8.79
N LEU A 128 -4.04 -2.84 -9.99
CA LEU A 128 -5.01 -1.75 -10.18
C LEU A 128 -6.29 -1.96 -9.35
N ILE A 129 -6.83 -3.18 -9.33
CA ILE A 129 -7.97 -3.54 -8.47
C ILE A 129 -7.61 -3.34 -6.99
N PHE A 130 -6.44 -3.78 -6.56
CA PHE A 130 -6.00 -3.61 -5.18
C PHE A 130 -5.85 -2.14 -4.79
N LYS A 131 -5.36 -1.29 -5.69
CA LYS A 131 -5.33 0.16 -5.50
C LYS A 131 -6.73 0.73 -5.27
N ASP A 132 -7.71 0.31 -6.07
CA ASP A 132 -9.09 0.80 -5.92
C ASP A 132 -9.70 0.36 -4.59
N VAL A 133 -9.44 -0.89 -4.17
CA VAL A 133 -9.82 -1.41 -2.84
C VAL A 133 -9.19 -0.57 -1.72
N LEU A 134 -7.87 -0.32 -1.79
CA LEU A 134 -7.18 0.51 -0.79
C LEU A 134 -7.78 1.93 -0.73
N VAL A 135 -8.02 2.57 -1.88
CA VAL A 135 -8.62 3.92 -1.92
C VAL A 135 -10.03 3.92 -1.31
N ASN A 136 -10.84 2.90 -1.59
CA ASN A 136 -12.17 2.77 -1.00
C ASN A 136 -12.11 2.58 0.51
N ILE A 137 -11.17 1.78 1.02
CA ILE A 137 -10.96 1.61 2.47
C ILE A 137 -10.55 2.94 3.12
N LEU A 138 -9.59 3.66 2.53
CA LEU A 138 -9.14 4.95 3.05
C LEU A 138 -10.27 5.98 3.11
N LYS A 139 -11.17 5.98 2.11
CA LYS A 139 -12.29 6.93 2.02
C LYS A 139 -13.49 6.55 2.87
N ASN A 140 -13.94 5.31 2.80
CA ASN A 140 -15.26 4.92 3.30
C ASN A 140 -15.18 4.28 4.68
N ASP A 141 -14.21 3.37 4.88
CA ASP A 141 -14.03 2.69 6.16
C ASP A 141 -13.26 3.59 7.15
N LEU A 142 -12.18 4.25 6.69
CA LEU A 142 -11.33 5.10 7.54
C LEU A 142 -11.68 6.59 7.50
N LYS A 143 -12.53 7.01 6.55
CA LYS A 143 -13.04 8.39 6.44
C LYS A 143 -11.93 9.45 6.45
N LEU A 144 -10.79 9.15 5.81
CA LEU A 144 -9.70 10.10 5.69
C LEU A 144 -10.10 11.26 4.78
N SER A 145 -9.55 12.44 5.05
CA SER A 145 -9.81 13.63 4.22
C SER A 145 -9.35 13.41 2.77
N GLU A 146 -9.99 14.10 1.83
CA GLU A 146 -9.65 14.03 0.41
C GLU A 146 -8.16 14.34 0.15
N ALA A 147 -7.60 15.32 0.88
CA ALA A 147 -6.19 15.67 0.81
C ALA A 147 -5.27 14.49 1.17
N VAL A 148 -5.59 13.77 2.25
CA VAL A 148 -4.82 12.59 2.68
C VAL A 148 -4.96 11.46 1.67
N VAL A 149 -6.17 11.21 1.16
CA VAL A 149 -6.39 10.18 0.12
C VAL A 149 -5.63 10.51 -1.17
N LYS A 150 -5.52 11.78 -1.54
CA LYS A 150 -4.71 12.22 -2.67
C LYS A 150 -3.22 11.94 -2.46
N SER A 151 -2.70 12.15 -1.24
CA SER A 151 -1.33 11.80 -0.87
C SER A 151 -1.09 10.28 -0.94
N TRP A 152 -2.05 9.47 -0.49
CA TRP A 152 -2.03 8.01 -0.67
C TRP A 152 -2.02 7.60 -2.15
N GLY A 153 -2.81 8.27 -2.99
CA GLY A 153 -2.78 8.05 -4.43
C GLY A 153 -1.39 8.27 -5.04
N ARG A 154 -0.68 9.32 -4.61
CA ARG A 154 0.71 9.59 -5.03
C ARG A 154 1.68 8.52 -4.53
N TYR A 155 1.54 8.08 -3.29
CA TYR A 155 2.32 6.97 -2.74
C TYR A 155 2.12 5.68 -3.54
N VAL A 156 0.87 5.30 -3.85
CA VAL A 156 0.59 4.10 -4.65
C VAL A 156 1.17 4.24 -6.05
N THR A 157 1.01 5.40 -6.70
CA THR A 157 1.66 5.68 -7.99
C THR A 157 3.18 5.48 -7.93
N PHE A 158 3.83 5.99 -6.87
CA PHE A 158 5.26 5.80 -6.66
C PHE A 158 5.64 4.33 -6.55
N ILE A 159 5.04 3.56 -5.64
CA ILE A 159 5.46 2.16 -5.49
C ILE A 159 5.13 1.33 -6.74
N TYR A 160 4.02 1.63 -7.43
CA TYR A 160 3.61 0.88 -8.63
C TYR A 160 4.50 1.14 -9.83
N SER A 161 5.07 2.35 -9.99
CA SER A 161 6.00 2.63 -11.09
C SER A 161 7.24 1.74 -11.08
N TYR A 162 7.56 1.12 -9.93
CA TYR A 162 8.69 0.20 -9.78
C TYR A 162 8.28 -1.26 -9.60
N ILE A 163 7.02 -1.55 -9.25
CA ILE A 163 6.48 -2.92 -9.22
C ILE A 163 6.08 -3.37 -10.63
N LEU A 164 5.23 -2.59 -11.31
CA LEU A 164 4.53 -3.02 -12.52
C LEU A 164 5.48 -3.43 -13.66
N PRO A 165 6.57 -2.69 -13.95
CA PRO A 165 7.51 -3.10 -14.99
C PRO A 165 8.11 -4.49 -14.75
N LYS A 166 8.26 -4.90 -13.48
CA LYS A 166 8.85 -6.21 -13.12
C LYS A 166 7.86 -7.38 -13.22
N LEU A 167 6.58 -7.12 -13.47
CA LEU A 167 5.58 -8.16 -13.72
C LEU A 167 5.74 -8.80 -15.10
N SER A 168 6.29 -8.05 -16.06
CA SER A 168 6.46 -8.48 -17.46
C SER A 168 7.92 -8.64 -17.90
N SER A 169 8.87 -8.33 -17.02
CA SER A 169 10.32 -8.47 -17.27
C SER A 169 10.79 -9.93 -17.30
#